data_AF-A0A0F9ED32-F1
#
_entry.id   AF-A0A0F9ED32-F1
#
_cell.length_a   1.000
_cell.length_b   1.000
_cell.length_c   1.000
_cell.angle_alpha   90.00
_cell.angle_beta   90.00
_cell.angle_gamma   90.00
#
_symmetry.space_group_name_H-M   'P 1'
#
loop_
_entity.id
_entity.type
_entity.pdbx_description
1 polymer ?
#
loop_
_entity_poly.entity_id
_entity_poly.type
_entity_poly.pdbx_seq_one_letter_code
_entity_poly.pdbx_strand_id
1 'polypeptide(L)'
;MSRRNFLPILILFVIGYSQLCTGQNNVKISVEPSDNAPIISKHIYGHFAEHLGRCIYEGFYVGDSSAIPNSAGVRLDIIDALKELQIPNLRWPGGCFADT
;
A
#
# COMPACT_ATOMS: atom_id res chain seq x y z
N MET A 1 10.60 22.74 -52.54
CA MET A 1 11.57 22.45 -51.46
C MET A 1 11.86 20.97 -51.47
N SER A 2 13.09 20.56 -51.80
CA SER A 2 13.42 19.18 -52.18
C SER A 2 13.37 18.22 -50.98
N ARG A 3 12.72 17.06 -51.15
CA ARG A 3 12.68 15.93 -50.18
C ARG A 3 14.07 15.52 -49.66
N ARG A 4 15.15 15.87 -50.38
CA ARG A 4 16.54 15.55 -50.04
C ARG A 4 17.07 16.23 -48.77
N ASN A 5 16.49 17.35 -48.34
CA ASN A 5 16.98 18.11 -47.17
C ASN A 5 16.16 17.86 -45.89
N PHE A 6 15.05 17.11 -45.95
CA PHE A 6 14.15 16.90 -44.80
C PHE A 6 14.60 15.76 -43.89
N LEU A 7 15.17 14.70 -44.49
CA LEU A 7 15.69 13.52 -43.78
C LEU A 7 16.84 13.85 -42.79
N PRO A 8 17.87 14.64 -43.15
CA PRO A 8 18.93 14.97 -42.19
C PRO A 8 18.45 15.85 -41.03
N ILE A 9 17.48 16.74 -41.27
CA ILE A 9 16.88 17.60 -40.23
C ILE A 9 16.08 16.76 -39.24
N LEU A 10 15.30 15.79 -39.72
CA LEU A 10 14.54 14.88 -38.87
C LEU A 10 15.46 14.01 -37.99
N ILE A 11 16.57 13.52 -38.55
CA ILE A 11 17.57 12.73 -37.81
C ILE A 11 18.23 13.57 -36.71
N LEU A 12 18.61 14.82 -37.01
CA LEU A 12 19.17 15.76 -36.02
C LEU A 12 18.17 16.07 -34.90
N PHE A 13 16.87 16.18 -35.22
CA PHE A 13 15.81 16.43 -34.24
C PHE A 13 15.58 15.24 -33.30
N VAL A 14 15.62 14.01 -33.83
CA VAL A 14 15.46 12.76 -33.05
C VAL A 14 16.66 12.50 -32.14
N ILE A 15 17.89 12.75 -32.63
CA ILE A 15 19.11 12.62 -31.83
C ILE A 15 19.13 13.68 -30.71
N GLY A 16 18.76 14.93 -31.00
CA GLY A 16 18.66 16.00 -30.00
C GLY A 16 17.64 15.72 -28.89
N TYR A 17 16.51 15.07 -29.22
CA TYR A 17 15.49 14.68 -28.23
C TYR A 17 15.97 13.56 -27.29
N SER A 18 16.83 12.66 -27.78
CA SER A 18 17.33 11.53 -26.98
C SER A 18 18.30 11.92 -25.86
N GLN A 19 18.87 13.14 -25.89
CA GLN A 19 19.84 13.60 -24.89
C GLN A 19 19.22 14.37 -23.70
N LEU A 20 17.90 14.56 -23.66
CA LEU A 20 17.23 15.36 -22.62
C LEU A 20 16.68 14.54 -21.43
N CYS A 21 16.87 13.22 -21.41
CA CYS A 21 16.24 12.34 -20.42
C CYS A 21 17.24 11.55 -19.58
N THR A 22 18.13 12.22 -18.85
CA THR A 22 18.91 11.55 -17.78
C THR A 22 18.78 12.30 -16.46
N GLY A 23 17.90 11.79 -15.58
CA GLY A 23 17.71 12.25 -14.20
C GLY A 23 18.03 11.15 -13.18
N GLN A 24 19.11 10.38 -13.41
CA GLN A 24 19.48 9.27 -12.53
C GLN A 24 20.37 9.78 -11.39
N ASN A 25 19.84 9.77 -10.17
CA ASN A 25 20.60 10.07 -8.96
C ASN A 25 21.28 8.80 -8.45
N ASN A 26 22.57 8.90 -8.14
CA ASN A 26 23.30 7.82 -7.47
C ASN A 26 23.16 7.98 -5.95
N VAL A 27 22.56 6.99 -5.29
CA VAL A 27 22.45 6.93 -3.83
C VAL A 27 23.24 5.72 -3.34
N LYS A 28 24.19 5.95 -2.42
CA LYS A 28 24.93 4.90 -1.73
C LYS A 28 24.38 4.74 -0.31
N ILE A 29 23.98 3.53 0.06
CA ILE A 29 23.51 3.17 1.40
C ILE A 29 24.53 2.17 1.98
N SER A 30 25.01 2.40 3.21
CA SER A 30 25.73 1.39 4.00
C SER A 30 24.82 0.93 5.13
N VAL A 31 24.81 -0.36 5.42
CA VAL A 31 24.05 -0.94 6.52
C VAL A 31 25.04 -1.58 7.49
N GLU A 32 25.12 -1.01 8.69
CA GLU A 32 26.00 -1.51 9.75
C GLU A 32 25.15 -2.21 10.82
N PRO A 33 25.35 -3.51 11.06
CA PRO A 33 24.70 -4.22 12.17
C PRO A 33 25.15 -3.64 13.52
N SER A 34 24.24 -3.52 14.48
CA SER A 34 24.53 -3.08 15.84
C SER A 34 23.91 -4.03 16.85
N ASP A 35 24.72 -4.54 17.78
CA ASP A 35 24.28 -5.46 18.84
C ASP A 35 23.32 -4.78 19.84
N ASN A 36 23.28 -3.45 19.86
CA ASN A 36 22.40 -2.64 20.72
C ASN A 36 21.32 -1.89 19.92
N ALA A 37 20.96 -2.38 18.73
CA ALA A 37 19.89 -1.76 17.96
C ALA A 37 18.54 -1.83 18.72
N PRO A 38 17.74 -0.74 18.71
CA PRO A 38 16.43 -0.75 19.36
C PRO A 38 15.48 -1.71 18.64
N ILE A 39 14.60 -2.37 19.41
CA ILE A 39 13.56 -3.24 18.85
C ILE A 39 12.51 -2.37 18.16
N ILE A 40 12.26 -2.64 16.89
CA ILE A 40 11.11 -2.08 16.18
C ILE A 40 9.86 -2.76 16.75
N SER A 41 9.11 -2.02 17.56
CA SER A 41 7.89 -2.53 18.17
C SER A 41 6.91 -3.01 17.10
N LYS A 42 6.43 -4.26 17.23
CA LYS A 42 5.43 -4.81 16.31
C LYS A 42 4.19 -3.92 16.22
N HIS A 43 3.82 -3.23 17.29
CA HIS A 43 2.62 -2.38 17.35
C HIS A 43 2.67 -1.15 16.44
N ILE A 44 3.82 -0.83 15.85
CA ILE A 44 3.92 0.15 14.74
C ILE A 44 3.09 -0.31 13.53
N TYR A 45 2.93 -1.63 13.33
CA TYR A 45 2.09 -2.23 12.30
C TYR A 45 0.66 -2.51 12.77
N GLY A 46 0.16 -1.71 13.72
CA GLY A 46 -1.21 -1.81 14.22
C GLY A 46 -2.27 -1.44 13.18
N HIS A 47 -3.48 -1.97 13.35
CA HIS A 47 -4.62 -1.69 12.47
C HIS A 47 -5.74 -0.94 13.19
N PHE A 48 -6.63 -0.35 12.40
CA PHE A 48 -7.74 0.45 12.88
C PHE A 48 -9.02 0.13 12.10
N ALA A 49 -10.11 -0.16 12.82
CA ALA A 49 -11.43 -0.43 12.27
C ALA A 49 -12.50 0.44 12.98
N GLU A 50 -13.25 1.21 12.21
CA GLU A 50 -14.27 2.14 12.71
C GLU A 50 -15.63 1.75 12.16
N HIS A 51 -16.70 2.07 12.90
CA HIS A 51 -18.06 2.09 12.35
C HIS A 51 -18.22 3.20 11.30
N LEU A 52 -17.59 3.00 10.14
CA LEU A 52 -17.53 3.95 9.04
C LEU A 52 -17.77 3.22 7.73
N GLY A 53 -18.88 3.56 7.06
CA GLY A 53 -19.30 2.94 5.81
C GLY A 53 -19.39 1.42 5.93
N ARG A 54 -18.60 0.71 5.11
CA ARG A 54 -18.57 -0.76 5.05
C ARG A 54 -17.39 -1.39 5.79
N CYS A 55 -16.71 -0.63 6.65
CA CYS A 55 -15.57 -1.15 7.39
C CYS A 55 -16.03 -2.29 8.32
N ILE A 56 -16.98 -2.04 9.23
CA ILE A 56 -17.51 -3.09 10.12
C ILE A 56 -18.55 -3.94 9.41
N TYR A 57 -19.62 -3.35 8.89
CA TYR A 57 -20.71 -4.09 8.24
C TYR A 57 -20.33 -4.41 6.78
N GLU A 58 -20.54 -5.66 6.35
CA GLU A 58 -20.01 -6.28 5.13
C GLU A 58 -18.49 -6.53 5.11
N GLY A 59 -17.71 -5.62 5.70
CA GLY A 59 -16.25 -5.72 5.79
C GLY A 59 -15.79 -6.78 6.80
N PHE A 60 -16.21 -6.67 8.06
CA PHE A 60 -15.95 -7.70 9.08
C PHE A 60 -17.20 -8.56 9.33
N TYR A 61 -18.27 -7.91 9.74
CA TYR A 61 -19.50 -8.54 10.21
C TYR A 61 -20.52 -8.63 9.09
N VAL A 62 -20.98 -9.85 8.83
CA VAL A 62 -22.02 -10.20 7.85
C VAL A 62 -23.27 -10.78 8.50
N GLY A 63 -23.24 -11.07 9.81
CA GLY A 63 -24.34 -11.68 10.55
C GLY A 63 -24.32 -13.22 10.54
N ASP A 64 -24.85 -13.82 11.60
CA ASP A 64 -24.78 -15.28 11.85
C ASP A 64 -25.50 -16.12 10.78
N SER A 65 -26.54 -15.57 10.14
CA SER A 65 -27.33 -16.24 9.11
C SER A 65 -26.85 -15.96 7.69
N SER A 66 -25.73 -15.26 7.51
CA SER A 66 -25.20 -14.92 6.20
C SER A 66 -24.78 -16.16 5.41
N ALA A 67 -25.00 -16.13 4.09
CA ALA A 67 -24.46 -17.14 3.17
C ALA A 67 -22.92 -17.07 3.04
N ILE A 68 -22.31 -15.96 3.45
CA ILE A 68 -20.85 -15.81 3.47
C ILE A 68 -20.30 -16.64 4.65
N PRO A 69 -19.30 -17.53 4.43
CA PRO A 69 -18.69 -18.31 5.50
C PRO A 69 -18.20 -17.43 6.65
N ASN A 70 -18.71 -17.67 7.85
CA ASN A 70 -18.46 -16.82 9.01
C ASN A 70 -18.35 -17.63 10.31
N SER A 71 -17.77 -17.02 11.33
CA SER A 71 -17.77 -17.50 12.70
C SER A 71 -18.29 -16.37 13.59
N ALA A 72 -19.39 -16.60 14.30
CA ALA A 72 -20.11 -15.58 15.08
C ALA A 72 -20.39 -14.30 14.26
N GLY A 73 -20.81 -14.47 13.02
CA GLY A 73 -21.17 -13.39 12.11
C GLY A 73 -19.98 -12.65 11.50
N VAL A 74 -18.74 -12.95 11.88
CA VAL A 74 -17.52 -12.37 11.29
C VAL A 74 -17.00 -13.27 10.18
N ARG A 75 -16.73 -12.72 9.00
CA ARG A 75 -16.31 -13.50 7.83
C ARG A 75 -14.98 -14.22 8.06
N LEU A 76 -14.90 -15.49 7.66
CA LEU A 76 -13.72 -16.32 7.85
C LEU A 76 -12.53 -15.88 6.98
N ASP A 77 -12.80 -15.42 5.76
CA ASP A 77 -11.76 -14.94 4.83
C ASP A 77 -10.97 -13.76 5.41
N ILE A 78 -11.64 -12.84 6.11
CA ILE A 78 -11.00 -11.73 6.81
C ILE A 78 -10.26 -12.20 8.05
N ILE A 79 -10.83 -13.11 8.84
CA ILE A 79 -10.15 -13.68 10.01
C ILE A 79 -8.82 -14.32 9.59
N ASP A 80 -8.84 -15.11 8.52
CA ASP A 80 -7.66 -15.83 8.04
C ASP A 80 -6.62 -14.86 7.46
N ALA A 81 -7.04 -13.86 6.67
CA ALA A 81 -6.13 -12.83 6.16
C ALA A 81 -5.46 -12.02 7.28
N LEU A 82 -6.20 -11.62 8.31
CA LEU A 82 -5.63 -10.86 9.44
C LEU A 82 -4.69 -11.70 10.31
N LYS A 83 -4.98 -13.01 10.44
CA LYS A 83 -4.05 -13.95 11.07
C LYS A 83 -2.79 -14.10 10.22
N GLU A 84 -2.89 -14.28 8.91
CA GLU A 84 -1.73 -14.39 8.03
C GLU A 84 -0.83 -13.14 8.09
N LEU A 85 -1.44 -11.96 8.14
CA LEU A 85 -0.74 -10.68 8.34
C LEU A 85 -0.12 -10.50 9.74
N GLN A 86 -0.43 -11.39 10.68
CA GLN A 86 0.07 -11.35 12.06
C GLN A 86 -0.19 -9.98 12.73
N ILE A 87 -1.41 -9.45 12.58
CA ILE A 87 -1.73 -8.12 13.10
C ILE A 87 -1.48 -8.06 14.62
N PRO A 88 -0.75 -7.04 15.11
CA PRO A 88 -0.31 -6.98 16.50
C PRO A 88 -1.37 -6.37 17.43
N ASN A 89 -2.26 -5.55 16.88
CA ASN A 89 -3.39 -4.91 17.56
C ASN A 89 -4.42 -4.45 16.51
N LEU A 90 -5.66 -4.29 16.97
CA LEU A 90 -6.75 -3.72 16.19
C LEU A 90 -7.51 -2.74 17.08
N ARG A 91 -7.46 -1.45 16.75
CA ARG A 91 -8.23 -0.41 17.46
C ARG A 91 -9.65 -0.32 16.91
N TRP A 92 -10.62 -0.21 17.81
CA TRP A 92 -12.07 -0.11 17.57
C TRP A 92 -12.72 0.55 18.83
N PRO A 93 -13.88 1.25 18.80
CA PRO A 93 -14.86 1.45 17.73
C PRO A 93 -14.60 2.63 16.80
N GLY A 94 -13.59 3.43 17.12
CA GLY A 94 -12.87 4.28 16.19
C GLY A 94 -13.24 5.75 16.14
N GLY A 95 -12.26 6.53 15.66
CA GLY A 95 -12.38 7.95 15.31
C GLY A 95 -13.33 8.75 16.18
N CYS A 96 -14.20 9.50 15.53
CA CYS A 96 -15.26 10.28 16.17
C CYS A 96 -16.40 9.38 16.65
N PHE A 97 -16.57 8.20 16.06
CA PHE A 97 -17.64 7.28 16.46
C PHE A 97 -17.49 6.83 17.93
N ALA A 98 -16.26 6.69 18.42
CA ALA A 98 -15.96 6.31 19.80
C ALA A 98 -16.34 7.38 20.83
N ASP A 99 -16.55 8.63 20.40
CA ASP A 99 -16.91 9.74 21.27
C ASP A 99 -18.44 9.96 21.35
N THR A 100 -19.23 9.12 20.65
CA THR A 100 -20.70 9.18 20.61
C THR A 100 -21.30 8.29 21.69
#